data_AF-A0A0F2RHJ3-F1
#
_entry.id   AF-A0A0F2RHJ3-F1
#
_cell.length_a   1.000
_cell.length_b   1.000
_cell.length_c   1.000
_cell.angle_alpha   90.00
_cell.angle_beta   90.00
_cell.angle_gamma   90.00
#
_symmetry.space_group_name_H-M   'P 1'
#
loop_
_entity.id
_entity.type
_entity.pdbx_description
1 polymer ?
#
loop_
_entity_poly.entity_id
_entity_poly.type
_entity_poly.pdbx_seq_one_letter_code
_entity_poly.pdbx_strand_id
1 'polypeptide(L)'
;MVFSVFVPKEGTFAHSKVKEGSAIVGRRTDDGRVLAYYEGNLYGAENLPDLAGQSKSPSRTWEEQVRMAWFRLRDRAPTVAFLHCPEGDLIEVAEGNEATGWPTVATDPVTLAAWLEGTDIEQPTPDGGIPPVDGLDNP
;
A
#
# COMPACT_ATOMS: atom_id res chain seq x y z
N MET A 1 -3.46 -3.49 -15.71
CA MET A 1 -4.77 -3.58 -15.02
C MET A 1 -4.77 -2.51 -13.91
N VAL A 2 -5.85 -2.36 -13.16
CA VAL A 2 -5.95 -1.41 -12.04
C VAL A 2 -5.95 -2.23 -10.75
N PHE A 3 -5.22 -1.78 -9.73
CA PHE A 3 -5.26 -2.39 -8.41
C PHE A 3 -5.95 -1.45 -7.43
N SER A 4 -6.71 -2.01 -6.49
CA SER A 4 -7.39 -1.22 -5.46
C SER A 4 -6.53 -1.13 -4.21
N VAL A 5 -6.54 0.05 -3.60
CA VAL A 5 -5.89 0.38 -2.34
C VAL A 5 -6.97 0.59 -1.29
N PHE A 6 -6.76 0.02 -0.10
CA PHE A 6 -7.77 -0.06 0.94
C PHE A 6 -7.28 0.50 2.27
N VAL A 7 -8.23 0.84 3.13
CA VAL A 7 -8.07 0.90 4.58
C VAL A 7 -9.03 -0.10 5.23
N PRO A 8 -8.74 -0.61 6.43
CA PRO A 8 -9.65 -1.51 7.10
C PRO A 8 -10.79 -0.71 7.76
N LYS A 9 -12.00 -1.23 7.68
CA LYS A 9 -13.17 -0.64 8.34
C LYS A 9 -13.09 -0.87 9.85
N GLU A 10 -13.30 0.18 10.65
CA GLU A 10 -13.25 0.10 12.11
C GLU A 10 -14.17 -1.00 12.67
N GLY A 11 -13.68 -1.72 13.69
CA GLY A 11 -14.42 -2.79 14.36
C GLY A 11 -14.51 -4.11 13.59
N THR A 12 -13.87 -4.24 12.43
CA THR A 12 -13.88 -5.47 11.61
C THR A 12 -12.67 -6.37 11.87
N PHE A 13 -12.70 -7.59 11.31
CA PHE A 13 -11.57 -8.51 11.43
C PHE A 13 -10.31 -7.92 10.78
N ALA A 14 -10.43 -7.32 9.59
CA ALA A 14 -9.29 -6.67 8.92
C ALA A 14 -8.64 -5.59 9.80
N HIS A 15 -9.44 -4.77 10.47
CA HIS A 15 -8.95 -3.71 11.37
C HIS A 15 -8.15 -4.27 12.55
N SER A 16 -8.53 -5.44 13.07
CA SER A 16 -7.79 -6.09 14.16
C SER A 16 -6.44 -6.70 13.73
N LYS A 17 -6.16 -6.79 12.43
CA LYS A 17 -4.99 -7.48 11.87
C LYS A 17 -3.97 -6.56 11.22
N VAL A 18 -4.41 -5.40 10.75
CA VAL A 18 -3.56 -4.44 10.05
C VAL A 18 -3.20 -3.29 10.98
N LYS A 19 -1.93 -2.90 11.00
CA LYS A 19 -1.50 -1.74 11.79
C LYS A 19 -2.06 -0.46 11.18
N GLU A 20 -2.46 0.48 12.03
CA GLU A 20 -2.74 1.86 11.61
C GLU A 20 -1.64 2.44 10.72
N GLY A 21 -2.06 3.15 9.68
CA GLY A 21 -1.21 3.71 8.65
C GLY A 21 -0.60 2.72 7.65
N SER A 22 -0.84 1.41 7.77
CA SER A 22 -0.37 0.46 6.75
C SER A 22 -1.02 0.77 5.40
N ALA A 23 -0.24 0.65 4.32
CA ALA A 23 -0.78 0.56 2.97
C ALA A 23 -1.35 -0.83 2.72
N ILE A 24 -2.57 -0.93 2.20
CA ILE A 24 -3.23 -2.21 1.88
C ILE A 24 -3.54 -2.23 0.40
N VAL A 25 -3.04 -3.22 -0.33
CA VAL A 25 -3.36 -3.46 -1.74
C VAL A 25 -4.01 -4.82 -1.86
N GLY A 26 -5.17 -4.87 -2.51
CA GLY A 26 -5.98 -6.09 -2.55
C GLY A 26 -6.48 -6.46 -3.92
N ARG A 27 -6.66 -7.77 -4.13
CA ARG A 27 -7.40 -8.32 -5.28
C ARG A 27 -8.66 -9.01 -4.79
N ARG A 28 -9.79 -8.62 -5.38
CA ARG A 28 -11.08 -9.30 -5.20
C ARG A 28 -10.99 -10.74 -5.72
N THR A 29 -11.58 -11.67 -4.99
CA THR A 29 -11.71 -13.08 -5.36
C THR A 29 -13.17 -13.42 -5.63
N ASP A 30 -13.41 -14.48 -6.41
CA ASP A 30 -14.76 -14.85 -6.87
C ASP A 30 -15.74 -15.20 -5.73
N ASP A 31 -15.23 -15.42 -4.52
CA ASP A 31 -15.99 -15.76 -3.31
C ASP A 31 -16.36 -14.53 -2.44
N GLY A 32 -16.28 -13.32 -3.00
CA GLY A 32 -16.65 -12.08 -2.30
C GLY A 32 -15.67 -11.67 -1.20
N ARG A 33 -14.42 -12.14 -1.31
CA ARG A 33 -13.33 -11.81 -0.42
C ARG A 33 -12.28 -10.97 -1.14
N VAL A 34 -11.37 -10.42 -0.35
CA VAL A 34 -10.20 -9.69 -0.84
C VAL A 34 -8.97 -10.38 -0.28
N LEU A 35 -8.09 -10.82 -1.19
CA LEU A 35 -6.72 -11.16 -0.84
C LEU A 35 -5.92 -9.85 -0.79
N ALA A 36 -5.66 -9.39 0.42
CA ALA A 36 -4.99 -8.13 0.70
C ALA A 36 -3.56 -8.37 1.17
N TYR A 37 -2.61 -7.70 0.51
CA TYR A 37 -1.24 -7.55 0.97
C TYR A 37 -1.13 -6.19 1.64
N TYR A 38 -0.44 -6.13 2.77
CA TYR A 38 -0.26 -4.87 3.48
C TYR A 38 1.18 -4.66 3.89
N GLU A 39 1.62 -3.42 3.85
CA GLU A 39 2.92 -2.96 4.29
C GLU A 39 2.68 -1.92 5.37
N GLY A 40 3.28 -2.15 6.53
CA GLY A 40 3.02 -1.34 7.70
C GLY A 40 4.03 -1.59 8.79
N ASN A 41 4.24 -0.57 9.61
CA ASN A 41 5.38 -0.49 10.50
C ASN A 41 5.20 -1.33 11.80
N LEU A 42 4.62 -2.53 11.73
CA LEU A 42 4.20 -3.30 12.93
C LEU A 42 5.38 -3.74 13.80
N TYR A 43 6.58 -3.82 13.25
CA TYR A 43 7.76 -4.30 13.98
C TYR A 43 9.04 -3.50 13.79
N GLY A 44 8.99 -2.30 13.18
CA GLY A 44 10.23 -1.59 12.81
C GLY A 44 11.16 -2.51 12.03
N ALA A 45 10.62 -3.30 11.10
CA ALA A 45 11.38 -4.30 10.38
C ALA A 45 12.43 -3.60 9.49
N GLU A 46 13.62 -3.37 10.07
CA GLU A 46 14.82 -2.82 9.41
C GLU A 46 15.33 -3.73 8.27
N ASN A 47 14.73 -4.91 8.10
CA ASN A 47 15.24 -6.02 7.29
C ASN A 47 14.68 -6.10 5.86
N LEU A 48 13.95 -5.08 5.38
CA LEU A 48 13.78 -4.95 3.95
C LEU A 48 14.93 -4.09 3.44
N PRO A 49 15.98 -4.70 2.87
CA PRO A 49 17.11 -3.95 2.35
C PRO A 49 16.58 -2.92 1.36
N ASP A 50 16.96 -1.68 1.62
CA ASP A 50 16.84 -0.60 0.69
C ASP A 50 17.43 -1.06 -0.65
N LEU A 51 16.80 -0.73 -1.77
CA LEU A 51 17.27 -1.09 -3.12
C LEU A 51 18.66 -0.49 -3.46
N ALA A 52 19.31 0.19 -2.51
CA ALA A 52 20.64 0.77 -2.63
C ALA A 52 21.54 0.62 -1.37
N GLY A 53 21.22 -0.26 -0.42
CA GLY A 53 22.18 -0.67 0.63
C GLY A 53 22.67 0.41 1.60
N GLN A 54 21.88 1.44 1.89
CA GLN A 54 22.23 2.46 2.89
C GLN A 54 21.37 2.34 4.16
N SER A 55 22.05 2.15 5.28
CA SER A 55 21.45 2.02 6.61
C SER A 55 21.07 3.40 7.17
N LYS A 56 19.76 3.59 7.30
CA LYS A 56 18.95 4.50 8.13
C LYS A 56 17.67 4.72 7.31
N SER A 57 16.72 3.79 7.40
CA SER A 57 15.50 3.91 6.58
C SER A 57 14.82 5.23 6.91
N PRO A 58 14.71 6.19 5.97
CA PRO A 58 13.76 7.28 6.14
C PRO A 58 12.38 6.65 6.34
N SER A 59 11.52 7.29 7.13
CA SER A 59 10.12 6.91 7.23
C SER A 59 9.57 6.76 5.82
N ARG A 60 9.25 5.53 5.41
CA ARG A 60 8.77 5.26 4.05
C ARG A 60 7.48 6.01 3.82
N THR A 61 7.34 6.64 2.65
CA THR A 61 6.08 7.31 2.29
C THR A 61 4.98 6.25 2.17
N TRP A 62 3.72 6.66 2.35
CA TRP A 62 2.60 5.74 2.15
C TRP A 62 2.57 5.17 0.72
N GLU A 63 2.94 5.97 -0.28
CA GLU A 63 3.00 5.58 -1.70
C GLU A 63 4.03 4.46 -1.94
N GLU A 64 5.18 4.51 -1.28
CA GLU A 64 6.19 3.45 -1.34
C GLU A 64 5.69 2.15 -0.72
N GLN A 65 4.94 2.24 0.39
CA GLN A 65 4.32 1.07 1.02
C GLN A 65 3.26 0.46 0.09
N VAL A 66 2.45 1.28 -0.59
CA VAL A 66 1.49 0.82 -1.61
C VAL A 66 2.23 0.10 -2.75
N ARG A 67 3.32 0.69 -3.27
CA ARG A 67 4.11 0.09 -4.34
C ARG A 67 4.63 -1.29 -3.92
N MET A 68 5.18 -1.41 -2.72
CA MET A 68 5.69 -2.69 -2.20
C MET A 68 4.60 -3.73 -2.02
N ALA A 69 3.46 -3.36 -1.43
CA ALA A 69 2.31 -4.26 -1.27
C ALA A 69 1.79 -4.73 -2.65
N TRP A 70 1.74 -3.84 -3.64
CA TRP A 70 1.39 -4.15 -5.02
C TRP A 70 2.37 -5.16 -5.65
N PHE A 71 3.69 -4.93 -5.55
CA PHE A 71 4.70 -5.86 -6.07
C PHE A 71 4.52 -7.27 -5.51
N ARG A 72 4.24 -7.39 -4.20
CA ARG A 72 4.01 -8.69 -3.56
C ARG A 72 2.74 -9.36 -4.06
N LEU A 73 1.66 -8.60 -4.19
CA LEU A 73 0.40 -9.12 -4.74
C LEU A 73 0.59 -9.64 -6.17
N ARG A 74 1.29 -8.88 -7.02
CA ARG A 74 1.58 -9.23 -8.42
C ARG A 74 2.45 -10.48 -8.54
N ASP A 75 3.59 -10.49 -7.84
CA ASP A 75 4.60 -11.54 -8.00
C ASP A 75 4.33 -12.75 -7.07
N ARG A 76 3.25 -12.70 -6.28
CA ARG A 76 2.92 -13.67 -5.23
C ARG A 76 4.11 -13.94 -4.33
N ALA A 77 4.89 -12.89 -4.05
CA ALA A 77 6.13 -13.01 -3.30
C ALA A 77 5.82 -13.58 -1.90
N PRO A 78 6.58 -14.57 -1.42
CA PRO A 78 6.40 -15.11 -0.08
C PRO A 78 6.45 -13.98 0.96
N THR A 79 5.39 -13.83 1.73
CA THR A 79 5.28 -12.83 2.80
C THR A 79 4.33 -13.33 3.87
N VAL A 80 4.53 -12.84 5.10
CA VAL A 80 3.58 -13.02 6.20
C VAL A 80 2.60 -11.86 6.31
N ALA A 81 2.82 -10.78 5.56
CA ALA A 81 2.00 -9.56 5.58
C ALA A 81 0.91 -9.61 4.50
N PHE A 82 0.04 -10.62 4.60
CA PHE A 82 -1.16 -10.73 3.80
C PHE A 82 -2.32 -11.26 4.64
N LEU A 83 -3.54 -10.93 4.25
CA LEU A 83 -4.77 -11.41 4.86
C LEU A 83 -5.82 -11.70 3.78
N HIS A 84 -6.74 -12.60 4.11
CA HIS A 84 -7.90 -12.90 3.28
C HIS A 84 -9.16 -12.56 4.09
N CYS A 85 -9.85 -11.47 3.74
CA CYS A 85 -11.00 -10.96 4.48
C CYS A 85 -12.24 -10.77 3.59
N PRO A 86 -13.45 -10.65 4.16
CA PRO A 86 -14.62 -10.19 3.44
C PRO A 86 -14.37 -8.81 2.81
N GLU A 87 -14.90 -8.56 1.61
CA GLU A 87 -14.79 -7.24 0.98
C GLU A 87 -15.37 -6.12 1.85
N GLY A 88 -16.47 -6.39 2.56
CA GLY A 88 -17.11 -5.43 3.47
C GLY A 88 -16.29 -5.03 4.70
N ASP A 89 -15.15 -5.68 4.94
CA ASP A 89 -14.19 -5.31 5.99
C ASP A 89 -13.21 -4.21 5.54
N LEU A 90 -13.22 -3.85 4.25
CA LEU A 90 -12.30 -2.88 3.66
C LEU A 90 -13.06 -1.70 3.05
N ILE A 91 -12.44 -0.52 3.08
CA ILE A 91 -12.90 0.69 2.39
C ILE A 91 -11.86 1.01 1.33
N GLU A 92 -12.30 1.12 0.07
CA GLU A 92 -11.42 1.47 -1.05
C GLU A 92 -11.15 2.97 -1.04
N VAL A 93 -9.87 3.35 -0.96
CA VAL A 93 -9.43 4.74 -0.77
C VAL A 93 -8.59 5.27 -1.93
N ALA A 94 -8.03 4.38 -2.76
CA ALA A 94 -7.35 4.77 -3.98
C ALA A 94 -7.35 3.64 -5.01
N GLU A 95 -7.15 4.01 -6.27
CA GLU A 95 -6.86 3.10 -7.36
C GLU A 95 -5.43 3.33 -7.85
N GLY A 96 -4.73 2.25 -8.21
CA GLY A 96 -3.38 2.29 -8.75
C GLY A 96 -3.26 1.64 -10.11
N ASN A 97 -2.26 2.06 -10.88
CA ASN A 97 -2.00 1.58 -12.22
C ASN A 97 -0.90 0.52 -12.19
N GLU A 98 -1.22 -0.70 -12.62
CA GLU A 98 -0.24 -1.80 -12.64
C GLU A 98 0.97 -1.54 -13.53
N ALA A 99 0.81 -0.75 -14.60
CA ALA A 99 1.90 -0.46 -15.54
C ALA A 99 3.00 0.38 -14.89
N THR A 100 2.63 1.21 -13.91
CA THR A 100 3.55 2.09 -13.18
C THR A 100 3.81 1.62 -11.74
N GLY A 101 2.97 0.71 -11.23
CA GLY A 101 2.98 0.28 -9.83
C GLY A 101 2.64 1.41 -8.85
N TRP A 102 1.92 2.43 -9.33
CA TRP A 102 1.78 3.71 -8.63
C TRP A 102 0.29 3.99 -8.31
N PRO A 103 -0.07 4.38 -7.07
CA PRO A 103 -1.42 4.80 -6.72
C PRO A 103 -1.79 6.07 -7.48
N THR A 104 -2.72 5.98 -8.41
CA THR A 104 -2.94 7.00 -9.43
C THR A 104 -4.00 8.03 -9.01
N VAL A 105 -4.97 7.65 -8.17
CA VAL A 105 -6.04 8.54 -7.70
C VAL A 105 -6.53 8.12 -6.32
N ALA A 106 -6.58 9.05 -5.34
CA ALA A 106 -7.34 8.84 -4.11
C ALA A 106 -8.85 8.97 -4.39
N THR A 107 -9.60 7.88 -4.21
CA THR A 107 -11.06 7.83 -4.36
C THR A 107 -11.78 8.34 -3.13
N ASP A 108 -11.15 8.23 -1.95
CA ASP A 108 -11.64 8.76 -0.68
C ASP A 108 -10.47 9.34 0.14
N PRO A 109 -10.04 10.59 -0.15
CA PRO A 109 -8.90 11.20 0.53
C PRO A 109 -9.17 11.52 2.00
N VAL A 110 -10.43 11.66 2.41
CA VAL A 110 -10.80 11.97 3.80
C VAL A 110 -10.58 10.74 4.68
N THR A 111 -11.09 9.59 4.24
CA THR A 111 -10.88 8.33 4.94
C THR A 111 -9.40 7.96 4.98
N LEU A 112 -8.66 8.20 3.90
CA LEU A 112 -7.21 7.98 3.86
C LEU A 112 -6.46 8.88 4.84
N ALA A 113 -6.76 10.18 4.85
CA ALA A 113 -6.11 11.13 5.76
C ALA A 113 -6.34 10.75 7.23
N ALA A 114 -7.58 10.36 7.58
CA ALA A 114 -7.92 9.89 8.93
C ALA A 114 -7.18 8.60 9.30
N TRP A 115 -7.02 7.66 8.36
CA TRP A 115 -6.27 6.41 8.59
C TRP A 115 -4.77 6.63 8.83
N LEU A 116 -4.22 7.71 8.26
CA LEU A 116 -2.82 8.07 8.40
C LEU A 116 -2.57 9.07 9.54
N GLU A 117 -3.62 9.64 10.13
CA GLU A 117 -3.52 10.62 11.22
C GLU A 117 -2.83 10.01 12.46
N GLY A 118 -1.87 10.74 13.04
CA GLY A 118 -1.13 10.27 14.22
C GLY A 118 -0.04 9.23 13.94
N THR A 119 0.25 8.93 12.67
CA THR A 119 1.35 8.04 12.26
C THR A 119 2.58 8.83 11.81
N ASP A 120 3.77 8.23 11.92
CA ASP A 120 5.03 8.82 11.40
C ASP A 120 5.18 8.66 9.87
N ILE A 121 4.10 8.32 9.16
CA ILE A 121 4.10 8.04 7.72
C ILE A 121 3.84 9.33 6.95
N GLU A 122 4.68 9.60 5.95
CA GLU A 122 4.48 10.74 5.07
C GLU A 122 3.23 10.53 4.20
N GLN A 123 2.35 11.53 4.21
CA GLN A 123 1.09 11.57 3.47
C GLN A 123 1.37 11.56 1.96
N PRO A 124 0.45 11.00 1.14
CA PRO A 124 0.58 11.06 -0.31
C PRO A 124 0.60 12.52 -0.80
N THR A 125 1.37 12.77 -1.85
CA THR A 125 1.41 14.10 -2.46
C THR A 125 0.15 14.32 -3.32
N PRO A 126 -0.44 15.54 -3.34
CA PRO A 126 -1.68 15.80 -4.08
C PRO A 126 -1.60 15.51 -5.59
N ASP A 127 -0.40 15.53 -6.17
CA ASP A 127 -0.16 15.40 -7.61
C ASP A 127 0.23 13.97 -8.04
N GLY A 128 0.23 12.99 -7.13
CA GLY A 128 0.55 11.60 -7.44
C GLY A 128 1.87 11.47 -8.21
N GLY A 129 2.89 12.18 -7.72
CA GLY A 129 4.08 12.55 -8.49
C GLY A 129 4.65 11.37 -9.27
N ILE A 130 4.44 11.37 -10.58
CA ILE A 130 5.24 10.57 -11.51
C ILE A 130 6.68 11.01 -11.23
N PRO A 131 7.55 10.15 -10.67
CA PRO A 131 8.96 10.53 -10.59
C PRO A 131 9.42 10.82 -12.01
N PRO A 132 10.21 11.89 -12.25
CA PRO A 132 10.78 12.10 -13.56
C PRO A 132 11.44 10.79 -13.99
N VAL A 133 11.12 10.32 -15.19
CA VAL A 133 11.78 9.20 -15.84
C VAL A 133 13.19 9.64 -16.24
N ASP A 134 14.04 9.95 -15.26
CA ASP A 134 15.45 10.15 -15.49
C ASP A 134 16.06 8.78 -15.79
N GLY A 135 16.40 8.55 -17.06
CA GLY A 135 17.20 7.38 -17.45
C GLY A 135 16.75 6.58 -18.67
N LEU A 136 16.07 7.19 -19.65
CA LEU A 136 16.11 6.67 -21.02
C LEU A 136 16.88 7.66 -21.89
N ASP A 137 18.21 7.66 -21.73
CA ASP A 137 19.10 7.96 -22.85
C ASP A 137 18.73 7.02 -23.99
N ASN A 138 18.05 7.57 -24.98
CA ASN A 138 17.75 6.87 -26.22
C ASN A 138 19.04 6.95 -27.08
N PRO A 139 19.69 5.82 -27.42
CA PRO A 139 20.83 5.81 -28.33
C PRO A 139 20.46 6.24 -29.76
#